data_AF-A0A964LTD4-F1
#
_entry.id   AF-A0A964LTD4-F1
#
_cell.length_a   1.000
_cell.length_b   1.000
_cell.length_c   1.000
_cell.angle_alpha   90.00
_cell.angle_beta   90.00
_cell.angle_gamma   90.00
#
_symmetry.space_group_name_H-M   'P 1'
#
loop_
_entity.id
_entity.type
_entity.pdbx_description
1 polymer ?
#
loop_
_entity_poly.entity_id
_entity_poly.type
_entity_poly.pdbx_seq_one_letter_code
_entity_poly.pdbx_strand_id
1 'polypeptide(L)'
;MFSLLLNQYRRTLILFLVLALIIILEMVQFRAAIYPGLLPIFEWVRYSSWIGILGTTYGSIYATVEAGHLLSMATIGGVVLATDLRLLGIVFRDVPSETLTRGTHKVFKLALVVAILTGIFCAAGVADKVYYMQVFWFKMLVLAVGSGFVFFIKQPLLNSMPHAQINPWLLRLLAITSILIWFTVAATGRWIGFS
;
A
#
# COMPACT_ATOMS: atom_id res chain seq x y z
N MET A 1 -11.15 11.48 32.62
CA MET A 1 -11.86 11.57 31.32
C MET A 1 -10.90 11.54 30.13
N PHE A 2 -9.86 12.38 30.10
CA PHE A 2 -8.85 12.40 29.03
C PHE A 2 -8.05 11.09 28.89
N SER A 3 -7.64 10.47 29.99
CA SER A 3 -6.93 9.17 30.02
C SER A 3 -7.75 7.99 29.49
N LEU A 4 -9.08 8.04 29.64
CA LEU A 4 -10.01 7.00 29.15
C LEU A 4 -10.17 7.07 27.64
N LEU A 5 -10.33 8.29 27.09
CA LEU A 5 -10.33 8.53 25.64
C LEU A 5 -8.99 8.12 24.99
N LEU A 6 -7.86 8.46 25.64
CA LEU A 6 -6.53 8.11 25.13
C LEU A 6 -6.34 6.60 25.04
N ASN A 7 -6.85 5.84 26.01
CA ASN A 7 -6.70 4.40 26.03
C ASN A 7 -7.66 3.71 25.04
N GLN A 8 -8.87 4.26 24.86
CA GLN A 8 -9.87 3.76 23.91
C GLN A 8 -9.45 3.95 22.45
N TYR A 9 -8.78 5.07 22.13
CA TYR A 9 -8.32 5.38 20.76
C TYR A 9 -6.81 5.25 20.57
N ARG A 10 -6.10 4.60 21.51
CA ARG A 10 -4.64 4.51 21.53
C ARG A 10 -4.05 4.07 20.19
N ARG A 11 -4.66 3.07 19.54
CA ARG A 11 -4.20 2.54 18.24
C ARG A 11 -4.37 3.55 17.10
N THR A 12 -5.49 4.27 17.08
CA THR A 12 -5.78 5.31 16.07
C THR A 12 -4.87 6.52 16.27
N LEU A 13 -4.63 6.90 17.52
CA LEU A 13 -3.78 8.02 17.89
C LEU A 13 -2.32 7.74 17.57
N ILE A 14 -1.84 6.51 17.82
CA ILE A 14 -0.52 6.05 17.39
C ILE A 14 -0.36 6.17 15.88
N LEU A 15 -1.35 5.74 15.08
CA LEU A 15 -1.22 5.86 13.63
C LEU A 15 -1.37 7.27 13.10
N PHE A 16 -2.21 8.10 13.69
CA PHE A 16 -2.23 9.52 13.33
C PHE A 16 -0.86 10.16 13.60
N LEU A 17 -0.24 9.84 14.74
CA LEU A 17 1.12 10.30 15.07
C LEU A 17 2.18 9.71 14.13
N VAL A 18 2.08 8.44 13.74
CA VAL A 18 3.00 7.81 12.79
C VAL A 18 2.82 8.42 11.39
N LEU A 19 1.60 8.64 10.93
CA LEU A 19 1.30 9.29 9.66
C LEU A 19 1.81 10.74 9.66
N ALA A 20 1.55 11.50 10.74
CA ALA A 20 2.05 12.85 10.90
C ALA A 20 3.58 12.87 10.94
N LEU A 21 4.21 11.93 11.66
CA LEU A 21 5.66 11.79 11.70
C LEU A 21 6.23 11.46 10.31
N ILE A 22 5.60 10.57 9.56
CA ILE A 22 6.00 10.20 8.20
C ILE A 22 5.88 11.41 7.25
N ILE A 23 4.79 12.18 7.36
CA ILE A 23 4.62 13.43 6.60
C ILE A 23 5.69 14.45 7.02
N ILE A 24 5.98 14.59 8.31
CA ILE A 24 7.01 15.50 8.82
C ILE A 24 8.40 15.07 8.33
N LEU A 25 8.73 13.77 8.35
CA LEU A 25 10.03 13.26 7.88
C LEU A 25 10.22 13.47 6.37
N GLU A 26 9.16 13.34 5.58
CA GLU A 26 9.14 13.71 4.16
C GLU A 26 9.34 15.23 3.98
N MET A 27 8.62 16.06 4.75
CA MET A 27 8.73 17.53 4.69
C MET A 27 10.11 18.06 5.14
N VAL A 28 10.78 17.36 6.04
CA VAL A 28 12.12 17.69 6.56
C VAL A 28 13.25 17.19 5.65
N GLN A 29 12.93 16.58 4.50
CA GLN A 29 13.92 15.99 3.60
C GLN A 29 14.86 15.00 4.29
N PHE A 30 14.36 14.18 5.23
CA PHE A 30 15.13 13.08 5.82
C PHE A 30 15.76 12.16 4.75
N ARG A 31 15.13 12.11 3.58
CA ARG A 31 15.63 11.54 2.33
C ARG A 31 17.02 12.06 1.91
N ALA A 32 17.29 13.36 2.01
CA ALA A 32 18.57 13.94 1.59
C ALA A 32 19.77 13.38 2.36
N ALA A 33 19.56 12.86 3.58
CA ALA A 33 20.60 12.23 4.39
C ALA A 33 20.83 10.74 4.04
N ILE A 34 19.80 10.01 3.60
CA ILE A 34 19.88 8.55 3.30
C ILE A 34 20.13 8.29 1.81
N TYR A 35 19.64 9.16 0.93
CA TYR A 35 19.66 8.99 -0.53
C TYR A 35 21.06 8.68 -1.08
N PRO A 36 22.11 9.47 -0.77
CA PRO A 36 23.43 9.25 -1.36
C PRO A 36 24.01 7.85 -1.07
N GLY A 37 23.68 7.28 0.09
CA GLY A 37 24.16 5.95 0.50
C GLY A 37 23.45 4.78 -0.19
N LEU A 38 22.28 5.00 -0.81
CA LEU A 38 21.51 3.95 -1.49
C LEU A 38 21.87 3.81 -2.96
N LEU A 39 22.45 4.83 -3.58
CA LEU A 39 22.81 4.81 -5.01
C LEU A 39 23.64 3.58 -5.41
N PRO A 40 24.70 3.17 -4.69
CA PRO A 40 25.47 1.99 -5.05
C PRO A 40 24.64 0.70 -5.08
N ILE A 41 23.61 0.60 -4.23
CA ILE A 41 22.71 -0.55 -4.19
C ILE A 41 21.82 -0.56 -5.43
N PHE A 42 21.25 0.59 -5.82
CA PHE A 42 20.41 0.68 -7.02
C PHE A 42 21.20 0.40 -8.29
N GLU A 43 22.45 0.88 -8.38
CA GLU A 43 23.35 0.57 -9.49
C GLU A 43 23.73 -0.92 -9.50
N TRP A 44 24.06 -1.51 -8.36
CA TRP A 44 24.31 -2.95 -8.27
C TRP A 44 23.09 -3.77 -8.67
N VAL A 45 21.89 -3.39 -8.24
CA VAL A 45 20.64 -4.03 -8.65
C VAL A 45 20.45 -3.92 -10.17
N ARG A 46 20.69 -2.75 -10.77
CA ARG A 46 20.53 -2.54 -12.21
C ARG A 46 21.52 -3.37 -13.03
N TYR A 47 22.80 -3.31 -12.69
CA TYR A 47 23.89 -3.75 -13.57
C TYR A 47 24.49 -5.09 -13.19
N SER A 48 24.44 -5.49 -11.91
CA SER A 48 25.13 -6.68 -11.41
C SER A 48 24.19 -7.76 -10.90
N SER A 49 22.93 -7.44 -10.59
CA SER A 49 21.95 -8.44 -10.16
C SER A 49 21.32 -9.18 -11.34
N TRP A 50 21.08 -10.48 -11.15
CA TRP A 50 20.43 -11.32 -12.17
C TRP A 50 19.03 -10.81 -12.56
N ILE A 51 18.25 -10.28 -11.61
CA ILE A 51 16.92 -9.70 -11.88
C ILE A 51 16.99 -8.43 -12.71
N GLY A 52 17.99 -7.56 -12.46
CA GLY A 52 18.23 -6.36 -13.24
C GLY A 52 18.59 -6.73 -14.68
N ILE A 53 19.58 -7.61 -14.85
CA ILE A 53 20.03 -8.08 -16.17
C ILE A 53 18.86 -8.71 -16.95
N LEU A 54 18.04 -9.57 -16.32
CA LEU A 54 16.87 -10.16 -16.97
C LEU A 54 15.85 -9.10 -17.40
N GLY A 55 15.55 -8.14 -16.52
CA GLY A 55 14.61 -7.05 -16.79
C GLY A 55 15.08 -6.11 -17.91
N THR A 56 16.38 -5.97 -18.13
CA THR A 56 16.94 -5.08 -19.16
C THR A 56 17.22 -5.77 -20.48
N THR A 57 17.58 -7.05 -20.44
CA THR A 57 18.00 -7.81 -21.63
C THR A 57 16.80 -8.35 -22.41
N TYR A 58 15.74 -8.78 -21.70
CA TYR A 58 14.59 -9.44 -22.30
C TYR A 58 13.31 -8.62 -22.07
N GLY A 59 12.99 -7.76 -23.04
CA GLY A 59 11.79 -6.92 -22.98
C GLY A 59 10.48 -7.70 -22.85
N SER A 60 10.38 -8.90 -23.41
CA SER A 60 9.21 -9.77 -23.27
C SER A 60 9.02 -10.28 -21.84
N ILE A 61 10.11 -10.63 -21.15
CA ILE A 61 10.08 -11.03 -19.73
C ILE A 61 9.65 -9.83 -18.89
N TYR A 62 10.24 -8.66 -19.13
CA TYR A 62 9.86 -7.43 -18.45
C TYR A 62 8.38 -7.12 -18.61
N ALA A 63 7.87 -7.10 -19.84
CA ALA A 63 6.46 -6.82 -20.13
C ALA A 63 5.51 -7.85 -19.49
N THR A 64 5.90 -9.13 -19.45
CA THR A 64 5.07 -10.19 -18.83
C THR A 64 5.00 -10.02 -17.31
N VAL A 65 6.13 -9.72 -16.66
CA VAL A 65 6.16 -9.48 -15.22
C VAL A 65 5.43 -8.19 -14.87
N GLU A 66 5.58 -7.14 -15.68
CA GLU A 66 4.86 -5.88 -15.51
C GLU A 66 3.34 -6.08 -15.68
N ALA A 67 2.89 -6.88 -16.65
CA ALA A 67 1.47 -7.24 -16.77
C ALA A 67 0.96 -7.96 -15.52
N GLY A 68 1.73 -8.92 -14.98
CA GLY A 68 1.42 -9.58 -13.71
C GLY A 68 1.34 -8.60 -12.53
N HIS A 69 2.28 -7.64 -12.48
CA HIS A 69 2.26 -6.56 -11.48
C HIS A 69 0.96 -5.75 -11.56
N LEU A 70 0.57 -5.31 -12.77
CA LEU A 70 -0.65 -4.54 -12.98
C LEU A 70 -1.92 -5.33 -12.62
N LEU A 71 -1.99 -6.63 -12.97
CA LEU A 71 -3.09 -7.50 -12.59
C LEU A 71 -3.21 -7.68 -11.07
N SER A 72 -2.08 -7.81 -10.37
CA SER A 72 -2.07 -7.89 -8.91
C SER A 72 -2.54 -6.58 -8.28
N MET A 73 -2.12 -5.43 -8.81
CA MET A 73 -2.59 -4.12 -8.38
C MET A 73 -4.07 -3.89 -8.64
N ALA A 74 -4.57 -4.30 -9.81
CA ALA A 74 -6.00 -4.26 -10.14
C ALA A 74 -6.80 -5.15 -9.17
N THR A 75 -6.26 -6.32 -8.82
CA THR A 75 -6.88 -7.22 -7.83
C THR A 75 -6.93 -6.58 -6.45
N ILE A 76 -5.84 -5.96 -5.99
CA ILE A 76 -5.81 -5.20 -4.72
C ILE A 76 -6.87 -4.10 -4.74
N GLY A 77 -6.92 -3.29 -5.79
CA GLY A 77 -7.91 -2.23 -5.95
C GLY A 77 -9.34 -2.76 -5.91
N GLY A 78 -9.62 -3.85 -6.63
CA GLY A 78 -10.93 -4.49 -6.68
C GLY A 78 -11.39 -5.01 -5.32
N VAL A 79 -10.52 -5.71 -4.57
CA VAL A 79 -10.88 -6.22 -3.24
C VAL A 79 -10.99 -5.12 -2.19
N VAL A 80 -10.18 -4.06 -2.29
CA VAL A 80 -10.28 -2.88 -1.43
C VAL A 80 -11.61 -2.17 -1.67
N LEU A 81 -11.95 -1.88 -2.92
CA LEU A 81 -13.23 -1.25 -3.28
C LEU A 81 -14.43 -2.10 -2.88
N ALA A 82 -14.41 -3.41 -3.16
CA ALA A 82 -15.51 -4.30 -2.79
C ALA A 82 -15.79 -4.28 -1.28
N THR A 83 -14.73 -4.37 -0.46
CA THR A 83 -14.86 -4.38 1.00
C THR A 83 -15.22 -3.01 1.55
N ASP A 84 -14.58 -1.95 1.09
CA ASP A 84 -14.78 -0.60 1.63
C ASP A 84 -16.13 -0.01 1.23
N LEU A 85 -16.55 -0.20 -0.02
CA LEU A 85 -17.90 0.20 -0.45
C LEU A 85 -18.97 -0.61 0.29
N ARG A 86 -18.69 -1.86 0.66
CA ARG A 86 -19.60 -2.64 1.51
C ARG A 86 -19.66 -2.11 2.94
N LEU A 87 -18.53 -1.71 3.53
CA LEU A 87 -18.50 -1.06 4.86
C LEU A 87 -19.20 0.30 4.85
N LEU A 88 -19.19 1.01 3.72
CA LEU A 88 -19.95 2.23 3.50
C LEU A 88 -21.45 1.98 3.24
N GLY A 89 -21.86 0.73 3.01
CA GLY A 89 -23.23 0.38 2.69
C GLY A 89 -23.65 0.76 1.27
N ILE A 90 -22.72 0.78 0.31
CA ILE A 90 -22.98 1.12 -1.09
C ILE A 90 -23.21 -0.14 -1.94
N VAL A 91 -22.36 -1.17 -1.79
CA VAL A 91 -22.39 -2.42 -2.60
C VAL A 91 -22.55 -3.64 -1.68
N PHE A 92 -23.04 -4.77 -2.21
CA PHE A 92 -23.19 -6.06 -1.51
C PHE A 92 -24.00 -5.99 -0.20
N ARG A 93 -25.03 -5.14 -0.15
CA ARG A 93 -25.83 -4.89 1.07
C ARG A 93 -26.46 -6.16 1.64
N ASP A 94 -26.81 -7.11 0.79
CA ASP A 94 -27.45 -8.38 1.15
C ASP A 94 -26.47 -9.41 1.74
N VAL A 95 -25.16 -9.16 1.66
CA VAL A 95 -24.12 -10.05 2.20
C VAL A 95 -23.58 -9.47 3.51
N PRO A 96 -23.40 -10.27 4.58
CA PRO A 96 -22.75 -9.80 5.81
C PRO A 96 -21.35 -9.25 5.52
N SER A 97 -21.05 -8.06 6.05
CA SER A 97 -19.79 -7.36 5.82
C SER A 97 -18.55 -8.14 6.28
N GLU A 98 -18.71 -8.97 7.31
CA GLU A 98 -17.73 -9.84 7.91
C GLU A 98 -17.29 -10.94 6.93
N THR A 99 -18.25 -11.53 6.23
CA THR A 99 -18.01 -12.55 5.20
C THR A 99 -17.16 -11.99 4.08
N LEU A 100 -17.52 -10.79 3.59
CA LEU A 100 -16.79 -10.14 2.51
C LEU A 100 -15.39 -9.73 2.96
N THR A 101 -15.26 -9.11 4.13
CA THR A 101 -13.97 -8.66 4.69
C THR A 101 -13.01 -9.84 4.89
N ARG A 102 -13.48 -10.96 5.46
CA ARG A 102 -12.62 -12.13 5.71
C ARG A 102 -12.21 -12.84 4.42
N GLY A 103 -13.12 -12.95 3.45
CA GLY A 103 -12.84 -13.56 2.15
C GLY A 103 -11.85 -12.75 1.32
N THR A 104 -12.14 -11.47 1.15
CA THR A 104 -11.31 -10.54 0.38
C THR A 104 -9.94 -10.33 1.00
N HIS A 105 -9.80 -10.37 2.33
CA HIS A 105 -8.49 -10.19 2.97
C HIS A 105 -7.48 -11.28 2.59
N LYS A 106 -7.92 -12.53 2.37
CA LYS A 106 -7.02 -13.60 1.88
C LYS A 106 -6.48 -13.28 0.48
N VAL A 107 -7.37 -12.85 -0.41
CA VAL A 107 -7.02 -12.45 -1.79
C VAL A 107 -6.12 -11.21 -1.77
N PHE A 108 -6.45 -10.23 -0.94
CA PHE A 108 -5.63 -9.03 -0.74
C PHE A 108 -4.19 -9.38 -0.34
N LYS A 109 -4.00 -10.28 0.63
CA LYS A 109 -2.65 -10.70 1.04
C LYS A 109 -1.87 -11.33 -0.09
N LEU A 110 -2.49 -12.25 -0.84
CA LEU A 110 -1.85 -12.91 -1.97
C LEU A 110 -1.49 -11.89 -3.06
N ALA A 111 -2.44 -11.03 -3.44
CA ALA A 111 -2.23 -9.99 -4.44
C ALA A 111 -1.14 -9.00 -4.02
N LEU A 112 -1.07 -8.62 -2.74
CA LEU A 112 -0.01 -7.76 -2.21
C LEU A 112 1.37 -8.42 -2.30
N VAL A 113 1.50 -9.70 -1.94
CA VAL A 113 2.77 -10.44 -2.08
C VAL A 113 3.20 -10.48 -3.55
N VAL A 114 2.28 -10.82 -4.46
CA VAL A 114 2.56 -10.83 -5.91
C VAL A 114 2.97 -9.44 -6.40
N ALA A 115 2.26 -8.39 -5.99
CA ALA A 115 2.56 -7.01 -6.35
C ALA A 115 3.96 -6.58 -5.87
N ILE A 116 4.34 -6.95 -4.65
CA ILE A 116 5.67 -6.63 -4.11
C ILE A 116 6.77 -7.37 -4.88
N LEU A 117 6.63 -8.68 -5.08
CA LEU A 117 7.66 -9.49 -5.75
C LEU A 117 7.86 -9.05 -7.21
N THR A 118 6.76 -8.86 -7.94
CA THR A 118 6.80 -8.36 -9.33
C THR A 118 7.27 -6.91 -9.39
N GLY A 119 6.89 -6.07 -8.42
CA GLY A 119 7.33 -4.68 -8.34
C GLY A 119 8.83 -4.53 -8.08
N ILE A 120 9.42 -5.41 -7.25
CA ILE A 120 10.87 -5.47 -7.05
C ILE A 120 11.57 -5.80 -8.37
N PHE A 121 11.05 -6.76 -9.13
CA PHE A 121 11.61 -7.10 -10.44
C PHE A 121 11.52 -5.91 -11.42
N CYS A 122 10.36 -5.28 -11.54
CA CYS A 122 10.20 -4.10 -12.39
C CYS A 122 11.15 -2.97 -11.98
N ALA A 123 11.22 -2.66 -10.68
CA ALA A 123 12.12 -1.64 -10.14
C ALA A 123 13.58 -1.96 -10.42
N ALA A 124 13.99 -3.25 -10.35
CA ALA A 124 15.35 -3.66 -10.68
C ALA A 124 15.71 -3.39 -12.15
N GLY A 125 14.76 -3.64 -13.06
CA GLY A 125 14.92 -3.39 -14.48
C GLY A 125 15.04 -1.90 -14.85
N VAL A 126 14.70 -0.97 -13.96
CA VAL A 126 14.81 0.49 -14.15
C VAL A 126 15.43 1.22 -12.94
N ALA A 127 16.26 0.52 -12.16
CA ALA A 127 16.72 0.99 -10.84
C ALA A 127 17.49 2.33 -10.91
N ASP A 128 18.32 2.49 -11.94
CA ASP A 128 19.07 3.71 -12.27
C ASP A 128 18.18 4.94 -12.46
N LYS A 129 16.94 4.75 -12.93
CA LYS A 129 15.98 5.84 -13.16
C LYS A 129 15.10 6.10 -11.95
N VAL A 130 14.52 5.04 -11.39
CA VAL A 130 13.54 5.16 -10.29
C VAL A 130 14.17 5.72 -9.00
N TYR A 131 15.49 5.58 -8.83
CA TYR A 131 16.22 6.21 -7.74
C TYR A 131 16.05 7.73 -7.72
N TYR A 132 16.12 8.39 -8.88
CA TYR A 132 15.99 9.86 -9.00
C TYR A 132 14.53 10.34 -9.02
N MET A 133 13.58 9.44 -9.23
CA MET A 133 12.16 9.77 -9.30
C MET A 133 11.54 9.93 -7.91
N GLN A 134 11.30 11.16 -7.48
CA GLN A 134 10.66 11.44 -6.19
C GLN A 134 9.32 10.69 -6.02
N VAL A 135 8.55 10.57 -7.10
CA VAL A 135 7.23 9.93 -7.10
C VAL A 135 7.31 8.43 -6.81
N PHE A 136 8.38 7.75 -7.24
CA PHE A 136 8.62 6.35 -6.88
C PHE A 136 8.71 6.18 -5.37
N TRP A 137 9.47 7.03 -4.71
CA TRP A 137 9.66 6.93 -3.27
C TRP A 137 8.39 7.30 -2.48
N PHE A 138 7.63 8.29 -2.94
CA PHE A 138 6.30 8.56 -2.37
C PHE A 138 5.38 7.35 -2.48
N LYS A 139 5.35 6.68 -3.63
CA LYS A 139 4.61 5.42 -3.81
C LYS A 139 5.05 4.37 -2.79
N MET A 140 6.36 4.18 -2.58
CA MET A 140 6.89 3.20 -1.62
C MET A 140 6.48 3.51 -0.18
N LEU A 141 6.50 4.78 0.20
CA LEU A 141 6.06 5.23 1.53
C LEU A 141 4.56 5.02 1.72
N VAL A 142 3.74 5.42 0.76
CA VAL A 142 2.28 5.22 0.85
C VAL A 142 1.93 3.73 0.82
N LEU A 143 2.65 2.90 0.05
CA LEU A 143 2.48 1.45 0.06
C LEU A 143 2.81 0.84 1.42
N ALA A 144 3.92 1.25 2.05
CA ALA A 144 4.32 0.77 3.37
C ALA A 144 3.30 1.18 4.44
N VAL A 145 2.90 2.46 4.44
CA VAL A 145 1.85 3.00 5.31
C VAL A 145 0.53 2.28 5.11
N GLY A 146 0.11 2.10 3.85
CA GLY A 146 -1.16 1.47 3.52
C GLY A 146 -1.21 0.00 3.90
N SER A 147 -0.10 -0.72 3.70
CA SER A 147 0.05 -2.10 4.16
C SER A 147 -0.04 -2.15 5.70
N GLY A 148 0.68 -1.28 6.40
CA GLY A 148 0.62 -1.17 7.85
C GLY A 148 -0.78 -0.83 8.36
N PHE A 149 -1.47 0.10 7.73
CA PHE A 149 -2.85 0.47 8.05
C PHE A 149 -3.79 -0.74 7.95
N VAL A 150 -3.70 -1.52 6.87
CA VAL A 150 -4.54 -2.71 6.67
C VAL A 150 -4.26 -3.78 7.73
N PHE A 151 -2.99 -4.10 7.99
CA PHE A 151 -2.61 -5.21 8.87
C PHE A 151 -2.65 -4.89 10.36
N PHE A 152 -2.38 -3.64 10.77
CA PHE A 152 -2.30 -3.27 12.18
C PHE A 152 -3.54 -2.55 12.71
N ILE A 153 -4.38 -1.97 11.84
CA ILE A 153 -5.62 -1.29 12.25
C ILE A 153 -6.84 -1.98 11.69
N LYS A 154 -6.99 -1.95 10.36
CA LYS A 154 -8.26 -2.25 9.72
C LYS A 154 -8.67 -3.69 10.01
N GLN A 155 -7.81 -4.67 9.70
CA GLN A 155 -8.15 -6.06 9.96
C GLN A 155 -8.23 -6.44 11.43
N PRO A 156 -7.29 -6.03 12.31
CA PRO A 156 -7.44 -6.31 13.73
C PRO A 156 -8.72 -5.74 14.33
N LEU A 157 -9.14 -4.55 13.92
CA LEU A 157 -10.37 -3.93 14.39
C LEU A 157 -11.62 -4.67 13.86
N LEU A 158 -11.68 -4.96 12.56
CA LEU A 158 -12.80 -5.67 11.95
C LEU A 158 -12.93 -7.13 12.45
N ASN A 159 -11.82 -7.76 12.85
CA ASN A 159 -11.84 -9.11 13.42
C ASN A 159 -12.06 -9.13 14.95
N SER A 160 -11.99 -7.99 15.64
CA SER A 160 -12.05 -7.96 17.11
C SER A 160 -13.45 -8.10 17.69
N MET A 161 -14.48 -7.69 16.94
CA MET A 161 -15.87 -7.72 17.37
C MET A 161 -16.80 -7.74 16.14
N PRO A 162 -18.06 -8.21 16.28
CA PRO A 162 -19.04 -8.16 15.20
C PRO A 162 -19.21 -6.74 14.67
N HIS A 163 -19.36 -6.56 13.36
CA HIS A 163 -19.43 -5.22 12.78
C HIS A 163 -20.65 -4.43 13.25
N ALA A 164 -21.73 -5.13 13.63
CA ALA A 164 -22.92 -4.53 14.25
C ALA A 164 -22.64 -3.82 15.59
N GLN A 165 -21.55 -4.18 16.28
CA GLN A 165 -21.14 -3.58 17.55
C GLN A 165 -20.11 -2.45 17.36
N ILE A 166 -19.58 -2.28 16.15
CA ILE A 166 -18.61 -1.22 15.83
C ILE A 166 -19.39 0.06 15.48
N ASN A 167 -18.92 1.21 15.98
CA ASN A 167 -19.50 2.50 15.62
C ASN A 167 -19.55 2.67 14.09
N PRO A 168 -20.73 2.93 13.48
CA PRO A 168 -20.86 3.07 12.03
C PRO A 168 -19.97 4.15 11.43
N TRP A 169 -19.73 5.26 12.15
CA TRP A 169 -18.83 6.32 11.70
C TRP A 169 -17.38 5.87 11.62
N LEU A 170 -16.95 4.99 12.54
CA LEU A 170 -15.60 4.43 12.52
C LEU A 170 -15.42 3.50 11.32
N LEU A 171 -16.42 2.66 11.00
CA LEU A 171 -16.39 1.82 9.80
C LEU A 171 -16.29 2.65 8.51
N ARG A 172 -17.06 3.75 8.42
CA ARG A 172 -17.00 4.68 7.28
C ARG A 172 -15.63 5.35 7.16
N LEU A 173 -15.07 5.82 8.27
CA LEU A 173 -13.75 6.45 8.29
C LEU A 173 -12.66 5.47 7.85
N LEU A 174 -12.69 4.22 8.33
CA LEU A 174 -11.75 3.17 7.91
C LEU A 174 -11.84 2.91 6.41
N ALA A 175 -13.06 2.80 5.89
CA ALA A 175 -13.31 2.55 4.47
C ALA A 175 -12.79 3.69 3.58
N ILE A 176 -13.12 4.94 3.93
CA ILE A 176 -12.65 6.12 3.19
C ILE A 176 -11.13 6.24 3.24
N THR A 177 -10.53 6.06 4.42
CA THR A 177 -9.07 6.12 4.60
C THR A 177 -8.37 5.06 3.75
N SER A 178 -8.89 3.83 3.78
CA SER A 178 -8.41 2.72 2.97
C SER A 178 -8.45 3.04 1.47
N ILE A 179 -9.59 3.53 0.96
CA ILE A 179 -9.76 3.91 -0.45
C ILE A 179 -8.74 4.99 -0.84
N LEU A 180 -8.61 6.06 -0.03
CA LEU A 180 -7.69 7.16 -0.34
C LEU A 180 -6.22 6.71 -0.39
N ILE A 181 -5.81 5.86 0.55
CA ILE A 181 -4.46 5.29 0.57
C ILE A 181 -4.20 4.49 -0.71
N TRP A 182 -5.05 3.51 -1.02
CA TRP A 182 -4.83 2.62 -2.16
C TRP A 182 -4.99 3.34 -3.51
N PHE A 183 -5.88 4.32 -3.58
CA PHE A 183 -5.97 5.22 -4.72
C PHE A 183 -4.66 5.99 -4.91
N THR A 184 -4.07 6.51 -3.83
CA THR A 184 -2.78 7.23 -3.88
C THR A 184 -1.65 6.31 -4.34
N VAL A 185 -1.58 5.05 -3.88
CA VAL A 185 -0.61 4.06 -4.37
C VAL A 185 -0.78 3.82 -5.88
N ALA A 186 -2.02 3.68 -6.36
CA ALA A 186 -2.30 3.46 -7.78
C ALA A 186 -1.97 4.69 -8.64
N ALA A 187 -2.36 5.89 -8.19
CA ALA A 187 -2.13 7.15 -8.88
C ALA A 187 -0.63 7.48 -8.99
N THR A 188 0.12 7.37 -7.89
CA THR A 188 1.58 7.53 -7.89
C THR A 188 2.26 6.47 -8.74
N GLY A 189 1.75 5.23 -8.76
CA GLY A 189 2.19 4.18 -9.68
C GLY A 189 2.08 4.57 -11.15
N ARG A 190 0.93 5.10 -11.59
CA ARG A 190 0.75 5.53 -12.98
C ARG A 190 1.62 6.73 -13.34
N TRP A 191 1.82 7.63 -12.38
CA TRP A 191 2.63 8.83 -12.53
C TRP A 191 4.12 8.54 -12.79
N ILE A 192 4.67 7.45 -12.25
CA ILE A 192 6.04 7.00 -12.58
C ILE A 192 6.23 6.84 -14.09
N GLY A 193 5.22 6.37 -14.82
CA GLY A 193 5.30 6.21 -16.28
C GLY A 193 5.17 7.52 -17.07
N PHE A 194 4.97 8.66 -16.41
CA PHE A 194 4.91 10.00 -17.02
C PHE A 194 6.05 10.92 -16.57
N SER A 195 6.85 10.50 -15.58
CA SER A 195 8.04 11.21 -15.11
C SER A 195 9.28 10.69 -15.82
#